data_AF-A0A2L2Z2W2-F1
#
_entry.id   AF-A0A2L2Z2W2-F1
#
_cell.length_a   1.000
_cell.length_b   1.000
_cell.length_c   1.000
_cell.angle_alpha   90.00
_cell.angle_beta   90.00
_cell.angle_gamma   90.00
#
_symmetry.space_group_name_H-M   'P 1'
#
loop_
_entity.id
_entity.type
_entity.pdbx_description
1 polymer ?
#
loop_
_entity_poly.entity_id
_entity_poly.type
_entity_poly.pdbx_seq_one_letter_code
_entity_poly.pdbx_strand_id
1 'polypeptide(L)'
;MKIFYVLFVLSLIAVTFAAMTKKPKAKVTACRVQRKMAKDSGDPKEFVPKCTKDGDYAPIQCRQGWCWCADKSGNSLTKSQKSKPDCN
;
A
#
# COMPACT_ATOMS: atom_id res chain seq x y z
N MET A 1 40.02 6.36 31.75
CA MET A 1 38.90 5.44 32.09
C MET A 1 37.52 6.07 31.84
N LYS A 2 37.21 7.28 32.35
CA LYS A 2 35.93 7.97 32.09
C LYS A 2 35.66 8.28 30.60
N ILE A 3 36.69 8.70 29.87
CA ILE A 3 36.58 9.01 28.42
C ILE A 3 36.25 7.77 27.58
N PHE A 4 36.93 6.64 27.82
CA PHE A 4 36.64 5.38 27.13
C PHE A 4 35.21 4.89 27.40
N TYR A 5 34.72 5.06 28.63
CA TYR A 5 33.34 4.75 29.00
C TYR A 5 32.32 5.67 28.30
N VAL A 6 32.59 6.97 28.20
CA VAL A 6 31.72 7.92 27.49
C VAL A 6 31.66 7.60 25.98
N LEU A 7 32.78 7.28 25.35
CA LEU A 7 32.80 6.87 23.94
C LEU A 7 32.07 5.54 23.69
N PHE A 8 32.18 4.60 24.62
CA PHE A 8 31.45 3.33 24.57
C PHE A 8 29.94 3.50 24.78
N VAL A 9 29.53 4.36 25.71
CA VAL A 9 28.11 4.66 25.95
C VAL A 9 27.51 5.44 24.76
N LEU A 10 28.23 6.41 24.19
CA LEU A 10 27.78 7.15 23.00
C LEU A 10 27.62 6.24 21.77
N SER A 11 28.53 5.29 21.57
CA SER A 11 28.41 4.33 20.47
C SER A 11 27.23 3.38 20.65
N LEU A 12 26.99 2.88 21.87
CA LEU A 12 25.82 2.07 22.19
C LEU A 12 24.50 2.83 21.99
N ILE A 13 24.43 4.09 22.43
CA ILE A 13 23.26 4.95 22.23
C ILE A 13 22.99 5.11 20.73
N ALA A 14 23.99 5.43 19.91
CA ALA A 14 23.82 5.55 18.46
C ALA A 14 23.33 4.24 17.80
N VAL A 15 23.82 3.08 18.26
CA VAL A 15 23.38 1.76 17.77
C VAL A 15 21.93 1.46 18.14
N THR A 16 21.50 1.84 19.35
CA THR A 16 20.10 1.65 19.78
C THR A 16 19.11 2.53 19.01
N PHE A 17 19.48 3.78 18.69
CA PHE A 17 18.67 4.68 17.86
C PHE A 17 18.53 4.18 16.40
N ALA A 18 19.59 3.61 15.81
CA ALA A 18 19.54 3.09 14.44
C ALA A 18 18.52 1.96 14.25
N ALA A 19 18.31 1.10 15.26
CA ALA A 19 17.42 -0.05 15.19
C ALA A 19 15.92 0.31 15.15
N MET A 20 15.51 1.50 15.62
CA MET A 20 14.11 1.91 15.71
C MET A 20 13.53 2.51 14.41
N THR A 21 14.33 2.64 13.35
CA THR A 21 13.93 3.27 12.07
C THR A 21 13.39 2.31 11.02
N LYS A 22 13.29 1.00 11.32
CA LYS A 22 12.79 0.01 10.35
C LYS A 22 11.29 0.22 10.10
N LYS A 23 10.94 0.91 9.00
CA LYS A 23 9.55 1.05 8.55
C LYS A 23 8.90 -0.34 8.45
N PRO A 24 7.67 -0.53 8.99
CA PRO A 24 6.98 -1.79 8.85
C PRO A 24 6.76 -2.11 7.37
N LYS A 25 7.13 -3.33 6.94
CA LYS A 25 6.86 -3.78 5.57
C LYS A 25 5.35 -3.81 5.36
N ALA A 26 4.88 -3.16 4.29
CA ALA A 26 3.47 -3.13 3.95
C ALA A 26 2.94 -4.57 3.80
N LYS A 27 1.81 -4.87 4.47
CA LYS A 27 1.11 -6.17 4.35
C LYS A 27 0.89 -6.54 2.87
N VAL A 28 1.33 -7.71 2.44
CA VAL A 28 1.11 -8.18 1.06
C VAL A 28 -0.31 -8.71 0.96
N THR A 29 -1.12 -8.14 0.08
CA THR A 29 -2.54 -8.46 -0.12
C THR A 29 -2.84 -8.61 -1.61
N ALA A 30 -3.97 -9.25 -1.96
CA ALA A 30 -4.37 -9.45 -3.35
C ALA A 30 -4.38 -8.14 -4.16
N CYS A 31 -5.03 -7.09 -3.64
CA CYS A 31 -5.06 -5.78 -4.32
C CYS A 31 -3.66 -5.20 -4.53
N ARG A 32 -2.76 -5.30 -3.53
CA ARG A 32 -1.40 -4.76 -3.63
C ARG A 32 -0.55 -5.53 -4.64
N VAL A 33 -0.71 -6.85 -4.68
CA VAL A 33 -0.04 -7.72 -5.66
C VAL A 33 -0.52 -7.37 -7.07
N GLN A 34 -1.84 -7.34 -7.30
CA GLN A 34 -2.40 -6.98 -8.61
C GLN A 34 -1.97 -5.56 -9.02
N ARG A 35 -2.06 -4.58 -8.12
CA ARG A 35 -1.62 -3.20 -8.39
C ARG A 35 -0.14 -3.12 -8.76
N LYS A 36 0.71 -3.92 -8.11
CA LYS A 36 2.13 -3.96 -8.43
C LYS A 36 2.37 -4.58 -9.80
N MET A 37 1.81 -5.76 -10.06
CA MET A 37 1.90 -6.44 -11.36
C MET A 37 1.39 -5.56 -12.51
N ALA A 38 0.24 -4.90 -12.31
CA ALA A 38 -0.36 -4.00 -13.29
C ALA A 38 0.49 -2.75 -13.59
N LYS A 39 1.30 -2.31 -12.62
CA LYS A 39 2.24 -1.20 -12.83
C LYS A 39 3.54 -1.66 -13.48
N ASP A 40 4.03 -2.81 -13.04
CA ASP A 40 5.29 -3.39 -13.51
C ASP A 40 5.17 -3.89 -14.96
N SER A 41 3.95 -4.16 -15.46
CA SER A 41 3.72 -4.54 -16.86
C SER A 41 4.06 -3.44 -17.86
N GLY A 42 4.01 -2.17 -17.45
CA GLY A 42 4.23 -1.03 -18.35
C GLY A 42 3.14 -0.82 -19.41
N ASP A 43 2.09 -1.64 -19.44
CA ASP A 43 0.98 -1.48 -20.40
C ASP A 43 0.00 -0.41 -19.90
N PRO A 44 -0.17 0.73 -20.61
CA PRO A 44 -1.13 1.76 -20.22
C PRO A 44 -2.60 1.31 -20.30
N LYS A 45 -2.89 0.18 -20.94
CA LYS A 45 -4.24 -0.42 -21.00
C LYS A 45 -4.52 -1.33 -19.80
N GLU A 46 -3.49 -1.72 -19.06
CA GLU A 46 -3.62 -2.59 -17.89
C GLU A 46 -4.41 -1.91 -16.78
N PHE A 47 -5.22 -2.67 -16.06
CA PHE A 47 -6.05 -2.12 -15.01
C PHE A 47 -5.27 -2.05 -13.69
N VAL A 48 -5.02 -0.84 -13.21
CA VAL A 48 -4.38 -0.61 -11.91
C VAL A 48 -5.44 -0.41 -10.81
N PRO A 49 -5.73 -1.41 -9.95
CA PRO A 49 -6.76 -1.28 -8.94
C PRO A 49 -6.38 -0.27 -7.85
N LYS A 50 -7.40 0.33 -7.24
CA LYS A 50 -7.28 1.16 -6.05
C LYS A 50 -7.38 0.29 -4.80
N CYS A 51 -6.40 0.40 -3.90
CA CYS A 51 -6.39 -0.35 -2.65
C CYS A 51 -6.65 0.57 -1.45
N THR A 52 -7.23 0.04 -0.40
CA THR A 52 -7.34 0.71 0.92
C THR A 52 -5.99 0.73 1.64
N LYS A 53 -5.93 1.43 2.78
CA LYS A 53 -4.74 1.44 3.65
C LYS A 53 -4.43 0.06 4.24
N ASP A 54 -5.45 -0.76 4.45
CA ASP A 54 -5.30 -2.13 4.96
C ASP A 54 -4.84 -3.11 3.88
N GLY A 55 -5.09 -2.76 2.60
CA GLY A 55 -4.67 -3.53 1.44
C GLY A 55 -5.80 -4.27 0.74
N ASP A 56 -7.04 -4.10 1.19
CA ASP A 56 -8.23 -4.56 0.46
C ASP A 56 -8.45 -3.72 -0.80
N TYR A 57 -9.33 -4.19 -1.68
CA TYR A 57 -9.81 -3.36 -2.78
C TYR A 57 -10.64 -2.20 -2.23
N ALA A 58 -10.43 -1.00 -2.76
CA ALA A 58 -11.24 0.15 -2.40
C ALA A 58 -12.69 -0.08 -2.87
N PRO A 59 -13.71 0.39 -2.11
CA PRO A 59 -15.11 0.21 -2.45
C PRO A 59 -15.49 0.76 -3.83
N ILE A 60 -14.75 1.75 -4.33
CA ILE A 60 -14.93 2.30 -5.67
C ILE A 60 -13.67 2.00 -6.49
N GLN A 61 -13.86 1.29 -7.60
CA GLN A 61 -12.86 1.06 -8.63
C GLN A 61 -13.23 1.83 -9.88
N CYS A 62 -12.24 2.33 -10.62
CA CYS A 62 -12.45 3.06 -11.86
C CYS A 62 -11.42 2.66 -12.92
N ARG A 63 -11.88 2.40 -14.15
CA ARG A 63 -11.05 2.10 -15.32
C ARG A 63 -11.52 2.95 -16.50
N GLN A 64 -10.62 3.74 -17.08
CA GLN A 64 -10.89 4.51 -18.31
C GLN A 64 -12.19 5.34 -18.25
N GLY A 65 -12.45 5.98 -17.10
CA GLY A 65 -13.66 6.82 -16.89
C GLY A 65 -14.92 6.05 -16.49
N TRP A 66 -14.87 4.73 -16.37
CA TRP A 66 -15.98 3.91 -15.87
C TRP A 66 -15.70 3.41 -14.47
N CYS A 67 -16.61 3.62 -13.54
CA CYS A 67 -16.48 3.25 -12.13
C CYS A 67 -17.56 2.25 -11.69
N TRP A 68 -17.22 1.39 -10.73
CA TRP A 68 -18.13 0.40 -10.12
C TRP A 68 -17.86 0.24 -8.63
N CYS A 69 -18.84 -0.27 -7.89
CA CYS A 69 -18.63 -0.69 -6.51
C CYS A 69 -17.95 -2.05 -6.49
N ALA A 70 -16.91 -2.20 -5.66
CA ALA A 70 -16.20 -3.46 -5.47
C ALA A 70 -16.28 -3.93 -4.02
N ASP A 71 -16.32 -5.24 -3.81
CA ASP A 71 -16.12 -5.83 -2.48
C ASP A 71 -14.63 -5.79 -2.06
N LYS A 72 -14.33 -6.26 -0.85
CA LYS A 72 -12.96 -6.31 -0.31
C LYS A 72 -12.01 -7.20 -1.12
N SER A 73 -12.55 -8.14 -1.91
CA SER A 73 -11.83 -9.08 -2.76
C SER A 73 -11.66 -8.57 -4.19
N GLY A 74 -12.31 -7.45 -4.55
CA GLY A 74 -12.24 -6.81 -5.87
C GLY A 74 -13.36 -7.21 -6.82
N ASN A 75 -14.35 -8.00 -6.39
CA ASN A 75 -15.48 -8.38 -7.23
C ASN A 75 -16.41 -7.19 -7.42
N SER A 76 -16.95 -7.04 -8.63
CA SER A 76 -17.91 -5.98 -8.93
C SER A 76 -19.27 -6.28 -8.30
N LEU A 77 -19.76 -5.36 -7.47
CA LEU A 77 -21.10 -5.42 -6.86
C LEU A 77 -22.15 -4.70 -7.70
N THR A 78 -21.74 -3.75 -8.55
CA THR A 78 -22.64 -2.97 -9.40
C THR A 78 -22.21 -3.04 -10.86
N LYS A 79 -23.09 -2.56 -11.75
CA LYS A 79 -22.68 -2.23 -13.12
C LYS A 79 -21.70 -1.05 -13.12
N SER A 80 -20.86 -0.99 -14.14
CA SER A 80 -19.97 0.15 -14.35
C SER A 80 -20.73 1.33 -14.94
N GLN A 81 -20.42 2.55 -14.48
CA GLN A 81 -21.03 3.79 -14.94
C GLN A 81 -20.00 4.92 -15.06
N LYS A 82 -20.31 5.95 -15.86
CA LYS A 82 -19.39 7.09 -16.08
C LYS A 82 -19.26 8.03 -14.87
N SER A 83 -20.19 7.93 -13.91
CA SER A 83 -20.16 8.68 -12.66
C SER A 83 -19.51 7.89 -11.54
N LYS A 84 -19.11 8.58 -10.46
CA LYS A 84 -18.68 7.91 -9.23
C LYS A 84 -19.91 7.32 -8.53
N PRO A 85 -20.02 5.98 -8.36
CA PRO A 85 -21.12 5.37 -7.62
C PRO A 85 -21.05 5.71 -6.12
N ASP A 86 -22.21 5.66 -5.47
CA ASP A 86 -22.31 5.56 -4.02
C ASP A 86 -22.23 4.07 -3.62
N CYS A 87 -21.31 3.74 -2.70
CA CYS A 87 -21.01 2.37 -2.27
C CYS A 87 -21.04 2.24 -0.74
N ASN A 88 -21.85 3.08 -0.08
CA ASN A 88 -22.13 3.02 1.36
C ASN A 88 -23.06 1.86 1.72
#